data_AF-A0A9P1H363-F1
#
_entry.id   AF-A0A9P1H363-F1
#
_cell.length_a   1.000
_cell.length_b   1.000
_cell.length_c   1.000
_cell.angle_alpha   90.00
_cell.angle_beta   90.00
_cell.angle_gamma   90.00
#
_symmetry.space_group_name_H-M   'P 1'
#
loop_
_entity.id
_entity.type
_entity.pdbx_description
1 polymer ?
#
loop_
_entity_poly.entity_id
_entity_poly.type
_entity_poly.pdbx_seq_one_letter_code
_entity_poly.pdbx_strand_id
1 'polypeptide(L)'
;MRKKAALPHKEVSASEFYKHIESEGLPEPRRMKQLLTWCGERSLSEKPPLGSRNSGAILGARAIQDQLLKDFQSKSQFSNWFDREDAPVVEAIKQPNPRNIEHALKIEQLEERIKRLREQKKMWLSLKKVGPDLEPLFQDTEDASQLPPPDESLLDPNEARMLQALAGNDSSFEKLQAQTTSCMQNAQAKLQFRIDVLADSVHKLERRVTTAGREADQVLERSAARLKERDEREKRASGTRDLPIMEVIRSLSRILPPEDR
;
A
#
# COMPACT_ATOMS: atom_id res chain seq x y z
N MET A 1 -34.87 1.16 74.43
CA MET A 1 -34.02 2.13 73.68
C MET A 1 -33.30 1.39 72.57
N ARG A 2 -33.65 1.62 71.30
CA ARG A 2 -32.99 0.95 70.16
C ARG A 2 -31.73 1.75 69.78
N LYS A 3 -30.54 1.27 70.17
CA LYS A 3 -29.29 1.72 69.56
C LYS A 3 -29.38 1.42 68.06
N LYS A 4 -29.51 2.43 67.20
CA LYS A 4 -29.19 2.25 65.78
C LYS A 4 -27.70 1.91 65.75
N ALA A 5 -27.36 0.67 65.42
CA ALA A 5 -25.96 0.27 65.29
C ALA A 5 -25.34 1.14 64.20
N ALA A 6 -24.31 1.92 64.55
CA ALA A 6 -23.65 2.81 63.60
C ALA A 6 -23.11 1.99 62.43
N LEU A 7 -23.40 2.42 61.20
CA LEU A 7 -22.84 1.79 60.02
C LEU A 7 -21.32 1.99 60.00
N PRO A 8 -20.53 0.95 59.67
CA PRO A 8 -19.12 1.12 59.35
C PRO A 8 -18.94 2.16 58.24
N HIS A 9 -17.86 2.97 58.33
CA HIS A 9 -17.52 3.94 57.30
C HIS A 9 -17.32 3.26 55.94
N LYS A 10 -17.60 3.99 54.85
CA LYS A 10 -17.58 3.46 53.46
C LYS A 10 -16.23 2.84 53.05
N GLU A 11 -15.14 3.20 53.72
CA GLU A 11 -13.78 2.73 53.47
C GLU A 11 -13.49 1.33 54.03
N VAL A 12 -14.27 0.87 55.02
CA VAL A 12 -14.12 -0.49 55.57
C VAL A 12 -14.59 -1.49 54.51
N SER A 13 -13.84 -2.56 54.25
CA SER A 13 -14.25 -3.59 53.30
C SER A 13 -15.42 -4.44 53.87
N ALA A 14 -16.35 -4.90 53.03
CA ALA A 14 -17.49 -5.71 53.49
C ALA A 14 -17.04 -7.03 54.15
N SER A 15 -15.88 -7.54 53.75
CA SER A 15 -15.20 -8.69 54.34
C SER A 15 -14.76 -8.48 55.79
N GLU A 16 -14.62 -7.23 56.26
CA GLU A 16 -14.08 -6.93 57.59
C GLU A 16 -15.16 -6.51 58.60
N PHE A 17 -16.41 -6.40 58.17
CA PHE A 17 -17.53 -5.97 59.01
C PHE A 17 -17.68 -6.80 60.29
N TYR A 18 -17.34 -8.09 60.25
CA TYR A 18 -17.40 -8.97 61.43
C TYR A 18 -16.44 -8.56 62.56
N LYS A 19 -15.33 -7.88 62.26
CA LYS A 19 -14.34 -7.43 63.25
C LYS A 19 -14.81 -6.22 64.07
N HIS A 20 -15.74 -5.45 63.50
CA HIS A 20 -16.23 -4.19 64.09
C HIS A 20 -17.53 -4.37 64.90
N ILE A 21 -17.99 -5.61 65.04
CA ILE A 21 -19.14 -5.96 65.88
C ILE A 21 -18.61 -6.34 67.25
N GLU A 22 -19.04 -5.64 68.30
CA GLU A 22 -18.68 -5.92 69.70
C GLU A 22 -18.88 -7.42 70.00
N SER A 23 -17.78 -8.13 70.28
CA SER A 23 -17.76 -9.57 70.54
C SER A 23 -18.15 -9.93 71.98
N GLU A 24 -18.05 -8.98 72.90
CA GLU A 24 -18.22 -9.19 74.32
C GLU A 24 -19.64 -8.77 74.75
N GLY A 25 -20.52 -9.74 74.97
CA GLY A 25 -21.85 -9.54 75.59
C GLY A 25 -23.07 -9.59 74.67
N LEU A 26 -22.93 -9.83 73.36
CA LEU A 26 -24.07 -9.96 72.43
C LEU A 26 -24.25 -11.41 71.94
N PRO A 27 -25.45 -12.01 72.02
CA PRO A 27 -25.68 -13.38 71.53
C PRO A 27 -25.48 -13.45 70.01
N GLU A 28 -24.94 -14.57 69.53
CA GLU A 28 -24.53 -14.76 68.13
C GLU A 28 -25.61 -14.47 67.08
N PRO A 29 -26.90 -14.84 67.26
CA PRO A 29 -27.96 -14.46 66.33
C PRO A 29 -28.15 -12.94 66.18
N ARG A 30 -27.87 -12.17 67.25
CA ARG A 30 -27.91 -10.70 67.20
C ARG A 30 -26.70 -10.12 66.47
N ARG A 31 -25.53 -10.74 66.61
CA ARG A 31 -24.32 -10.37 65.84
C ARG A 31 -24.54 -10.64 64.35
N MET A 32 -25.11 -11.79 64.00
CA MET A 32 -25.48 -12.14 62.62
C MET A 32 -26.50 -11.15 62.04
N LYS A 33 -27.52 -10.78 62.81
CA LYS A 33 -28.50 -9.77 62.43
C LYS A 33 -27.85 -8.42 62.10
N GLN A 34 -26.91 -7.96 62.94
CA GLN A 34 -26.18 -6.72 62.71
C GLN A 34 -25.33 -6.81 61.43
N LEU A 35 -24.62 -7.92 61.24
CA LEU A 35 -23.80 -8.15 60.05
C LEU A 35 -24.64 -8.16 58.76
N LEU A 36 -25.75 -8.90 58.73
CA LEU A 36 -26.66 -8.96 57.58
C LEU A 36 -27.31 -7.60 57.29
N THR A 37 -27.63 -6.84 58.34
CA THR A 37 -28.17 -5.47 58.18
C THR A 37 -27.12 -4.55 57.56
N TRP A 38 -25.87 -4.56 58.04
CA TRP A 38 -24.79 -3.75 57.47
C TRP A 38 -24.45 -4.15 56.03
N CYS A 39 -24.37 -5.45 55.74
CA CYS A 39 -24.16 -5.95 54.37
C CYS A 39 -25.32 -5.58 53.44
N GLY A 40 -26.55 -5.73 53.92
CA GLY A 40 -27.76 -5.37 53.17
C GLY A 40 -27.84 -3.87 52.88
N GLU A 41 -27.63 -3.01 53.87
CA GLU A 41 -27.64 -1.54 53.72
C GLU A 41 -26.55 -1.05 52.75
N ARG A 42 -25.37 -1.70 52.70
CA ARG A 42 -24.32 -1.39 51.72
C ARG A 42 -24.64 -1.89 50.31
N SER A 43 -25.29 -3.05 50.22
CA SER A 43 -25.65 -3.69 48.94
C SER A 43 -26.88 -3.09 48.25
N LEU A 44 -27.56 -2.14 48.91
CA LEU A 44 -28.72 -1.46 48.34
C LEU A 44 -28.35 -0.82 47.00
N SER A 45 -29.21 -1.08 46.01
CA SER A 45 -29.08 -0.47 44.69
C SER A 45 -29.09 1.06 44.78
N GLU A 46 -28.11 1.70 44.13
CA GLU A 46 -28.05 3.16 44.07
C GLU A 46 -29.33 3.71 43.44
N LYS A 47 -29.78 4.89 43.91
CA LYS A 47 -30.98 5.49 43.35
C LYS A 47 -30.69 5.87 41.89
N PRO A 48 -31.39 5.31 40.90
CA PRO A 48 -31.13 5.65 39.52
C PRO A 48 -31.42 7.15 39.31
N PRO A 49 -30.64 7.86 38.48
CA PRO A 49 -30.96 9.22 38.09
C PRO A 49 -32.32 9.26 37.40
N LEU A 50 -33.07 10.35 37.63
CA LEU A 50 -34.43 10.52 37.13
C LEU A 50 -34.43 10.41 35.59
N GLY A 51 -35.16 9.43 35.03
CA GLY A 51 -35.27 9.22 33.57
C GLY A 51 -34.50 8.02 32.98
N SER A 52 -33.83 7.18 33.78
CA SER A 52 -33.15 5.98 33.25
C SER A 52 -34.12 4.92 32.69
N ARG A 53 -33.72 4.26 31.57
CA ARG A 53 -34.52 3.27 30.80
C ARG A 53 -35.00 2.05 31.60
N ASN A 54 -34.51 1.84 32.82
CA ASN A 54 -34.94 0.77 33.74
C ASN A 54 -35.31 1.28 35.14
N SER A 55 -35.59 2.58 35.28
CA SER A 55 -35.81 3.22 36.60
C SER A 55 -36.94 2.57 37.41
N GLY A 56 -38.03 2.14 36.77
CA GLY A 56 -39.15 1.46 37.44
C GLY A 56 -38.77 0.10 38.03
N ALA A 57 -38.05 -0.72 37.27
CA ALA A 57 -37.58 -2.03 37.74
C ALA A 57 -36.55 -1.90 38.87
N ILE A 58 -35.62 -0.93 38.77
CA ILE A 58 -34.63 -0.65 39.81
C ILE A 58 -35.30 -0.13 41.09
N LEU A 59 -36.28 0.77 40.97
CA LEU A 59 -37.01 1.30 42.13
C LEU A 59 -37.88 0.22 42.80
N GLY A 60 -38.50 -0.65 41.99
CA GLY A 60 -39.23 -1.82 42.50
C GLY A 60 -38.31 -2.80 43.22
N ALA A 61 -37.17 -3.15 42.62
CA ALA A 61 -36.15 -3.98 43.25
C ALA A 61 -35.66 -3.36 44.57
N ARG A 62 -35.43 -2.05 44.60
CA ARG A 62 -35.07 -1.33 45.82
C ARG A 62 -36.15 -1.37 46.89
N ALA A 63 -37.42 -1.18 46.53
CA ALA A 63 -38.52 -1.27 47.49
C ALA A 63 -38.60 -2.67 48.13
N ILE A 64 -38.37 -3.72 47.35
CA ILE A 64 -38.30 -5.10 47.83
C ILE A 64 -37.07 -5.30 48.74
N GLN A 65 -35.90 -4.79 48.34
CA GLN A 65 -34.67 -4.85 49.16
C GLN A 65 -34.85 -4.11 50.50
N ASP A 66 -35.44 -2.91 50.50
CA ASP A 66 -35.74 -2.13 51.71
C ASP A 66 -36.76 -2.84 52.60
N GLN A 67 -37.75 -3.52 52.02
CA GLN A 67 -38.71 -4.34 52.76
C GLN A 67 -38.03 -5.55 53.42
N LEU A 68 -37.16 -6.24 52.70
CA LEU A 68 -36.36 -7.35 53.25
C LEU A 68 -35.47 -6.87 54.40
N LEU A 69 -34.80 -5.72 54.26
CA LEU A 69 -34.00 -5.13 55.34
C LEU A 69 -34.83 -4.82 56.58
N LYS A 70 -36.03 -4.24 56.41
CA LYS A 70 -36.98 -4.02 57.52
C LYS A 70 -37.44 -5.33 58.16
N ASP A 71 -37.64 -6.36 57.36
CA ASP A 71 -38.01 -7.71 57.82
C ASP A 71 -36.88 -8.36 58.63
N PHE A 72 -35.61 -8.26 58.22
CA PHE A 72 -34.46 -8.70 59.02
C PHE A 72 -34.36 -7.94 60.36
N GLN A 73 -34.70 -6.65 60.38
CA GLN A 73 -34.69 -5.84 61.60
C GLN A 73 -35.86 -6.15 62.54
N SER A 74 -37.02 -6.57 62.04
CA SER A 74 -38.23 -6.80 62.84
C SER A 74 -38.41 -8.26 63.26
N LYS A 75 -38.18 -9.22 62.36
CA LYS A 75 -38.40 -10.65 62.58
C LYS A 75 -37.08 -11.35 62.91
N SER A 76 -36.96 -11.86 64.14
CA SER A 76 -35.76 -12.59 64.58
C SER A 76 -35.60 -13.96 63.89
N GLN A 77 -36.67 -14.48 63.29
CA GLN A 77 -36.68 -15.76 62.56
C GLN A 77 -35.69 -15.77 61.38
N PHE A 78 -35.54 -14.65 60.68
CA PHE A 78 -34.60 -14.54 59.55
C PHE A 78 -33.12 -14.49 59.95
N SER A 79 -32.83 -14.22 61.22
CA SER A 79 -31.46 -14.18 61.75
C SER A 79 -31.11 -15.41 62.60
N ASN A 80 -32.07 -16.33 62.78
CA ASN A 80 -31.89 -17.51 63.58
C ASN A 80 -31.50 -18.70 62.68
N TRP A 81 -30.20 -18.99 62.62
CA TRP A 81 -29.68 -20.18 61.94
C TRP A 81 -29.60 -21.39 62.88
N PHE A 82 -29.69 -21.20 64.20
CA PHE A 82 -29.57 -22.28 65.19
C PHE A 82 -30.73 -23.27 65.15
N ASP A 83 -31.94 -22.80 64.82
CA ASP A 83 -33.15 -23.64 64.76
C ASP A 83 -33.38 -24.25 63.36
N ARG A 84 -32.32 -24.42 62.56
CA ARG A 84 -32.41 -25.12 61.27
C ARG A 84 -32.52 -26.62 61.51
N GLU A 85 -33.74 -27.09 61.72
CA GLU A 85 -34.07 -28.49 61.43
C GLU A 85 -33.83 -28.73 59.93
N ASP A 86 -33.48 -29.97 59.54
CA ASP A 86 -33.32 -30.40 58.14
C ASP A 86 -34.67 -30.33 57.40
N ALA A 87 -35.16 -29.11 57.18
CA ALA A 87 -36.39 -28.82 56.46
C ALA A 87 -36.20 -29.24 54.99
N PRO A 88 -37.21 -29.88 54.37
CA PRO A 88 -37.11 -30.26 52.96
C PRO A 88 -36.83 -29.02 52.12
N VAL A 89 -35.82 -29.13 51.25
CA VAL A 89 -35.38 -28.05 50.37
C VAL A 89 -36.58 -27.55 49.56
N VAL A 90 -37.08 -26.36 49.89
CA VAL A 90 -38.13 -25.70 49.11
C VAL A 90 -37.60 -25.53 47.68
N GLU A 91 -38.34 -26.05 46.70
CA GLU A 91 -37.94 -25.95 45.30
C GLU A 91 -37.79 -24.48 44.89
N ALA A 92 -36.56 -24.07 44.59
CA ALA A 92 -36.29 -22.71 44.16
C ALA A 92 -36.96 -22.44 42.81
N ILE A 93 -37.68 -21.32 42.70
CA ILE A 93 -38.26 -20.85 41.43
C ILE A 93 -37.10 -20.49 40.49
N LYS A 94 -36.80 -21.37 39.52
CA LYS A 94 -35.71 -21.19 38.56
C LYS A 94 -36.14 -20.19 37.48
N GLN A 95 -35.50 -19.03 37.45
CA GLN A 95 -35.64 -18.12 36.32
C GLN A 95 -34.95 -18.72 35.08
N PRO A 96 -35.51 -18.53 33.87
CA PRO A 96 -34.85 -18.97 32.65
C PRO A 96 -33.51 -18.24 32.49
N ASN A 97 -32.51 -18.95 31.97
CA ASN A 97 -31.21 -18.36 31.68
C ASN A 97 -31.38 -17.17 30.72
N PRO A 98 -30.80 -15.98 31.00
CA PRO A 98 -30.93 -14.80 30.13
C PRO A 98 -30.52 -15.08 28.68
N ARG A 99 -29.53 -15.96 28.46
CA ARG A 99 -29.11 -16.37 27.10
C ARG A 99 -30.22 -17.09 26.36
N ASN A 100 -31.07 -17.86 27.04
CA ASN A 100 -32.18 -18.56 26.40
C ASN A 100 -33.23 -17.58 25.87
N ILE A 101 -33.48 -16.49 26.62
CA ILE A 101 -34.39 -15.42 26.21
C ILE A 101 -33.83 -14.69 24.98
N GLU A 102 -32.55 -14.33 25.01
CA GLU A 102 -31.87 -13.71 23.86
C GLU A 102 -31.89 -14.60 22.61
N HIS A 103 -31.65 -15.90 22.78
CA HIS A 103 -31.70 -16.86 21.69
C HIS A 103 -33.12 -16.99 21.12
N ALA A 104 -34.15 -17.04 21.97
CA ALA A 104 -35.54 -17.08 21.52
C ALA A 104 -35.89 -15.85 20.65
N LEU A 105 -35.57 -14.64 21.12
CA LEU A 105 -35.79 -13.40 20.35
C LEU A 105 -35.03 -13.40 19.02
N LYS A 106 -33.79 -13.92 19.01
CA LYS A 106 -32.98 -14.00 17.79
C LYS A 106 -33.52 -15.03 16.80
N ILE A 107 -34.07 -16.14 17.28
CA ILE A 107 -34.73 -17.14 16.45
C ILE A 107 -35.91 -16.51 15.73
N GLU A 108 -36.79 -15.81 16.46
CA GLU A 108 -37.95 -15.12 15.86
C GLU A 108 -37.54 -14.13 14.76
N GLN A 109 -36.54 -13.28 15.03
CA GLN A 109 -36.02 -12.33 14.05
C GLN A 109 -35.45 -13.01 12.80
N LEU A 110 -34.74 -14.13 12.97
CA LEU A 110 -34.16 -14.88 11.86
C LEU A 110 -35.24 -15.60 11.04
N GLU A 111 -36.28 -16.11 11.69
CA GLU A 111 -37.42 -16.73 11.02
C GLU A 111 -38.17 -15.73 10.13
N GLU A 112 -38.42 -14.51 10.62
CA GLU A 112 -39.01 -13.43 9.81
C GLU A 112 -38.15 -13.08 8.60
N ARG A 113 -36.83 -12.97 8.80
CA ARG A 113 -35.89 -12.70 7.71
C ARG A 113 -35.88 -13.81 6.67
N ILE A 114 -35.92 -15.07 7.11
CA ILE A 114 -36.00 -16.24 6.22
C ILE A 114 -37.30 -16.22 5.42
N LYS A 115 -38.44 -15.89 6.04
CA LYS A 115 -39.74 -15.76 5.34
C LYS A 115 -39.64 -14.73 4.22
N ARG A 116 -39.15 -13.52 4.51
CA ARG A 116 -38.95 -12.45 3.51
C ARG A 116 -38.02 -12.86 2.36
N LEU A 117 -36.89 -13.50 2.68
CA LEU A 117 -35.93 -13.94 1.66
C LEU A 117 -36.51 -15.05 0.77
N ARG A 118 -37.32 -15.95 1.33
CA ARG A 118 -38.00 -17.00 0.55
C ARG A 118 -39.03 -16.40 -0.41
N GLU A 119 -39.79 -15.39 0.01
CA GLU A 119 -40.71 -14.67 -0.87
C GLU A 119 -39.96 -13.98 -2.00
N GLN A 120 -38.90 -13.24 -1.70
CA GLN A 120 -38.06 -12.62 -2.73
C GLN A 120 -37.50 -13.65 -3.69
N LYS A 121 -36.95 -14.78 -3.20
CA LYS A 121 -36.44 -15.85 -4.06
C LYS A 121 -37.54 -16.38 -5.00
N LYS A 122 -38.77 -16.56 -4.50
CA LYS A 122 -39.90 -16.97 -5.35
C LYS A 122 -40.19 -15.93 -6.44
N MET A 123 -40.19 -14.65 -6.10
CA MET A 123 -40.38 -13.55 -7.07
C MET A 123 -39.28 -13.53 -8.15
N TRP A 124 -38.02 -13.68 -7.75
CA TRP A 124 -36.90 -13.76 -8.69
C TRP A 124 -36.98 -14.99 -9.59
N LEU A 125 -37.36 -16.14 -9.05
CA LEU A 125 -37.58 -17.35 -9.85
C LEU A 125 -38.75 -17.20 -10.83
N SER A 126 -39.82 -16.50 -10.46
CA SER A 126 -40.89 -16.20 -11.42
C SER A 126 -40.41 -15.24 -12.51
N LEU A 127 -39.63 -14.21 -12.19
CA LEU A 127 -39.08 -13.29 -13.18
C LEU A 127 -38.14 -14.00 -14.17
N LYS A 128 -37.29 -14.92 -13.68
CA LYS A 128 -36.43 -15.72 -14.55
C LYS A 128 -37.24 -16.59 -15.53
N LYS A 129 -38.39 -17.12 -15.10
CA LYS A 129 -39.29 -17.90 -15.98
C LYS A 129 -40.07 -17.03 -16.98
N VAL A 130 -40.34 -15.78 -16.62
CA VAL A 130 -41.12 -14.82 -17.41
C VAL A 130 -40.23 -13.98 -18.33
N GLY A 131 -38.89 -14.04 -18.16
CA GLY A 131 -37.96 -13.37 -19.06
C GLY A 131 -38.26 -13.76 -20.50
N PRO A 132 -38.38 -12.78 -21.43
CA PRO A 132 -38.63 -13.09 -22.83
C PRO A 132 -37.51 -14.04 -23.30
N ASP A 133 -37.90 -15.09 -24.00
CA ASP A 133 -37.01 -15.96 -24.75
C ASP A 133 -36.46 -15.11 -25.89
N LEU A 134 -35.52 -14.21 -25.55
CA LEU A 134 -34.82 -13.40 -26.51
C LEU A 134 -33.92 -14.37 -27.24
N GLU A 135 -34.30 -14.70 -28.46
CA GLU A 135 -33.38 -15.30 -29.41
C GLU A 135 -32.08 -14.50 -29.34
N PRO A 136 -30.91 -15.18 -29.23
CA PRO A 136 -29.65 -14.47 -29.15
C PRO A 136 -29.56 -13.51 -30.33
N LEU A 137 -29.35 -12.22 -30.02
CA LEU A 137 -29.32 -11.12 -31.02
C LEU A 137 -28.31 -11.37 -32.14
N PHE A 138 -27.37 -12.28 -31.90
CA PHE A 138 -26.39 -12.76 -32.85
C PHE A 138 -26.45 -14.28 -32.81
N GLN A 139 -26.69 -14.91 -33.97
CA GLN A 139 -26.44 -16.34 -34.12
C GLN A 139 -24.93 -16.54 -34.00
N ASP A 140 -24.49 -17.54 -33.24
CA ASP A 140 -23.07 -17.91 -33.12
C ASP A 140 -22.57 -18.45 -34.47
N THR A 141 -22.37 -17.56 -35.45
CA THR A 141 -21.59 -17.88 -36.65
C THR A 141 -20.13 -17.84 -36.23
N GLU A 142 -19.51 -19.02 -36.09
CA GLU A 142 -18.12 -19.19 -35.68
C GLU A 142 -17.10 -18.50 -36.62
N ASP A 143 -17.55 -18.01 -37.78
CA ASP A 143 -16.73 -17.32 -38.77
C ASP A 143 -17.01 -15.81 -38.80
N ALA A 144 -16.27 -15.03 -38.00
CA ALA A 144 -16.24 -13.56 -38.08
C ALA A 144 -15.84 -13.01 -39.47
N SER A 145 -15.37 -13.89 -40.37
CA SER A 145 -14.92 -13.60 -41.73
C SER A 145 -16.05 -13.41 -42.75
N GLN A 146 -17.30 -13.75 -42.41
CA GLN A 146 -18.46 -13.65 -43.32
C GLN A 146 -19.42 -12.51 -42.96
N LEU A 147 -19.05 -11.64 -42.01
CA LEU A 147 -19.87 -10.49 -41.69
C LEU A 147 -19.88 -9.50 -42.88
N PRO A 148 -21.05 -8.98 -43.27
CA PRO A 148 -21.11 -7.93 -44.28
C PRO A 148 -20.30 -6.71 -43.82
N PRO A 149 -19.65 -5.98 -44.74
CA PRO A 149 -18.91 -4.79 -44.39
C PRO A 149 -19.82 -3.80 -43.63
N PRO A 150 -19.31 -3.09 -42.62
CA PRO A 150 -20.08 -2.14 -41.85
C PRO A 150 -20.61 -1.01 -42.73
N ASP A 151 -21.82 -0.55 -42.43
CA ASP A 151 -22.53 0.48 -43.19
C ASP A 151 -21.81 1.84 -43.09
N GLU A 152 -21.40 2.40 -44.24
CA GLU A 152 -20.63 3.66 -44.32
C GLU A 152 -21.38 4.86 -43.72
N SER A 153 -22.72 4.80 -43.68
CA SER A 153 -23.57 5.89 -43.19
C SER A 153 -23.55 6.07 -41.66
N LEU A 154 -23.11 5.04 -40.92
CA LEU A 154 -23.08 5.02 -39.46
C LEU A 154 -21.71 5.35 -38.87
N LEU A 155 -20.69 5.52 -39.73
CA LEU A 155 -19.30 5.72 -39.33
C LEU A 155 -18.93 7.20 -39.32
N ASP A 156 -17.98 7.57 -38.45
CA ASP A 156 -17.39 8.91 -38.48
C ASP A 156 -16.72 9.17 -39.85
N PRO A 157 -16.74 10.39 -40.41
CA PRO A 157 -16.08 10.71 -41.68
C PRO A 157 -14.63 10.24 -41.80
N ASN A 158 -13.88 10.16 -40.70
CA ASN A 158 -12.52 9.62 -40.74
C ASN A 158 -12.52 8.09 -40.88
N GLU A 159 -13.42 7.40 -40.20
CA GLU A 159 -13.58 5.95 -40.27
C GLU A 159 -14.09 5.51 -41.65
N ALA A 160 -15.02 6.26 -42.24
CA ALA A 160 -15.48 6.04 -43.60
C ALA A 160 -14.33 6.14 -44.62
N ARG A 161 -13.44 7.14 -44.48
CA ARG A 161 -12.24 7.26 -45.33
C ARG A 161 -11.27 6.11 -45.14
N MET A 162 -11.09 5.65 -43.90
CA MET A 162 -10.23 4.49 -43.61
C MET A 162 -10.79 3.23 -44.25
N LEU A 163 -12.09 2.97 -44.12
CA LEU A 163 -12.74 1.84 -44.78
C LEU A 163 -12.63 1.93 -46.30
N GLN A 164 -12.85 3.10 -46.91
CA GLN A 164 -12.67 3.27 -48.35
C GLN A 164 -11.21 3.00 -48.79
N ALA A 165 -10.22 3.36 -47.97
CA ALA A 165 -8.81 3.05 -48.22
C ALA A 165 -8.47 1.56 -48.01
N LEU A 166 -9.17 0.87 -47.12
CA LEU A 166 -8.95 -0.56 -46.83
C LEU A 166 -9.73 -1.48 -47.79
N ALA A 167 -10.95 -1.11 -48.14
CA ALA A 167 -11.86 -1.85 -49.01
C ALA A 167 -11.66 -1.51 -50.51
N GLY A 168 -11.03 -0.37 -50.81
CA GLY A 168 -10.66 -0.02 -52.19
C GLY A 168 -9.64 -1.01 -52.74
N ASN A 169 -10.00 -1.73 -53.82
CA ASN A 169 -9.12 -2.66 -54.54
C ASN A 169 -7.81 -2.02 -55.05
N ASP A 170 -7.75 -0.70 -55.12
CA ASP A 170 -6.60 0.07 -55.61
C ASP A 170 -5.50 0.28 -54.56
N SER A 171 -5.85 0.34 -53.28
CA SER A 171 -4.93 0.48 -52.14
C SER A 171 -4.84 -0.81 -51.34
N SER A 172 -4.70 -1.94 -52.03
CA SER A 172 -4.42 -3.20 -51.34
C SER A 172 -3.17 -3.02 -50.48
N PHE A 173 -3.27 -3.42 -49.20
CA PHE A 173 -2.17 -3.36 -48.24
C PHE A 173 -0.89 -4.01 -48.82
N GLU A 174 -1.05 -5.05 -49.63
CA GLU A 174 0.03 -5.72 -50.36
C GLU A 174 0.77 -4.79 -51.33
N LYS A 175 0.07 -3.91 -52.07
CA LYS A 175 0.71 -2.92 -52.95
C LYS A 175 1.50 -1.89 -52.15
N LEU A 176 0.95 -1.41 -51.03
CA LEU A 176 1.65 -0.48 -50.13
C LEU A 176 2.89 -1.14 -49.49
N GLN A 177 2.78 -2.40 -49.07
CA GLN A 177 3.89 -3.16 -48.53
C GLN A 177 4.97 -3.40 -49.60
N ALA A 178 4.59 -3.78 -50.81
CA ALA A 178 5.51 -3.96 -51.93
C ALA A 178 6.21 -2.64 -52.32
N GLN A 179 5.49 -1.52 -52.35
CA GLN A 179 6.06 -0.21 -52.64
C GLN A 179 7.04 0.24 -51.55
N THR A 180 6.67 0.05 -50.28
CA THR A 180 7.51 0.43 -49.14
C THR A 180 8.78 -0.41 -49.08
N THR A 181 8.67 -1.73 -49.28
CA THR A 181 9.85 -2.62 -49.31
C THR A 181 10.76 -2.30 -50.49
N SER A 182 10.22 -2.02 -51.68
CA SER A 182 11.01 -1.58 -52.84
C SER A 182 11.74 -0.26 -52.57
N CYS A 183 11.08 0.72 -51.96
CA CYS A 183 11.69 1.99 -51.60
C CYS A 183 12.86 1.81 -50.63
N MET A 184 12.67 0.98 -49.59
CA MET A 184 13.72 0.67 -48.62
C MET A 184 14.91 -0.06 -49.27
N GLN A 185 14.64 -1.05 -50.13
CA GLN A 185 15.70 -1.77 -50.85
C GLN A 185 16.51 -0.83 -51.76
N ASN A 186 15.86 0.08 -52.48
CA ASN A 186 16.53 1.07 -53.32
C ASN A 186 17.37 2.04 -52.50
N ALA A 187 16.86 2.50 -51.35
CA ALA A 187 17.61 3.38 -50.45
C ALA A 187 18.84 2.66 -49.87
N GLN A 188 18.70 1.39 -49.49
CA GLN A 188 19.79 0.55 -48.99
C GLN A 188 20.89 0.36 -50.05
N ALA A 189 20.52 -0.01 -51.29
CA ALA A 189 21.48 -0.20 -52.37
C ALA A 189 22.25 1.09 -52.69
N LYS A 190 21.56 2.23 -52.73
CA LYS A 190 22.19 3.54 -52.95
C LYS A 190 23.13 3.93 -51.82
N LEU A 191 22.76 3.64 -50.57
CA LEU A 191 23.59 3.94 -49.41
C LEU A 191 24.85 3.06 -49.40
N GLN A 192 24.70 1.76 -49.68
CA GLN A 192 25.83 0.83 -49.77
C GLN A 192 26.86 1.32 -50.80
N PHE A 193 26.41 1.65 -52.01
CA PHE A 193 27.31 2.18 -53.04
C PHE A 193 28.03 3.47 -52.61
N ARG A 194 27.33 4.38 -51.92
CA ARG A 194 27.95 5.63 -51.40
C ARG A 194 28.98 5.36 -50.32
N ILE A 195 28.73 4.40 -49.43
CA ILE A 195 29.67 3.98 -48.39
C ILE A 195 30.91 3.38 -49.03
N ASP A 196 30.76 2.52 -50.05
CA ASP A 196 31.87 1.90 -50.76
C ASP A 196 32.75 2.94 -51.47
N VAL A 197 32.12 3.91 -52.16
CA VAL A 197 32.86 5.03 -52.80
C VAL A 197 33.59 5.89 -51.77
N LEU A 198 32.97 6.13 -50.62
CA LEU A 198 33.61 6.88 -49.54
C LEU A 198 34.82 6.12 -49.00
N ALA A 199 34.67 4.82 -48.71
CA ALA A 199 35.76 3.98 -48.23
C ALA A 199 36.96 3.96 -49.20
N ASP A 200 36.71 3.81 -50.50
CA ASP A 200 37.75 3.88 -51.53
C ASP A 200 38.41 5.28 -51.60
N SER A 201 37.63 6.36 -51.48
CA SER A 201 38.17 7.72 -51.46
C SER A 201 39.07 8.00 -50.24
N VAL A 202 38.69 7.49 -49.06
CA VAL A 202 39.47 7.59 -47.83
C VAL A 202 40.77 6.81 -47.97
N HIS A 203 40.71 5.58 -48.49
CA HIS A 203 41.90 4.77 -48.72
C HIS A 203 42.86 5.42 -49.73
N LYS A 204 42.33 5.99 -50.81
CA LYS A 204 43.13 6.76 -51.78
C LYS A 204 43.77 7.99 -51.14
N LEU A 205 43.06 8.69 -50.26
CA LEU A 205 43.61 9.84 -49.53
C LEU A 205 44.73 9.40 -48.57
N GLU A 206 44.50 8.36 -47.78
CA GLU A 206 45.49 7.81 -46.85
C GLU A 206 46.77 7.38 -47.59
N ARG A 207 46.63 6.70 -48.74
CA ARG A 207 47.76 6.35 -49.60
C ARG A 207 48.51 7.59 -50.09
N ARG A 208 47.81 8.65 -50.51
CA ARG A 208 48.44 9.91 -50.94
C ARG A 208 49.16 10.62 -49.80
N VAL A 209 48.58 10.64 -48.61
CA VAL A 209 49.18 11.26 -47.42
C VAL A 209 50.43 10.50 -47.01
N THR A 210 50.38 9.17 -46.95
CA THR A 210 51.55 8.35 -46.61
C THR A 210 52.68 8.49 -47.64
N THR A 211 52.36 8.54 -48.94
CA THR A 211 53.38 8.78 -49.98
C THR A 211 53.94 10.19 -49.91
N ALA A 212 53.10 11.21 -49.74
CA ALA A 212 53.54 12.60 -49.59
C ALA A 212 54.40 12.79 -48.35
N GLY A 213 54.07 12.12 -47.23
CA GLY A 213 54.88 12.09 -46.02
C GLY A 213 56.29 11.54 -46.30
N ARG A 214 56.40 10.40 -46.99
CA ARG A 214 57.70 9.82 -47.36
C ARG A 214 58.53 10.73 -48.28
N GLU A 215 57.90 11.40 -49.24
CA GLU A 215 58.60 12.34 -50.12
C GLU A 215 59.03 13.60 -49.35
N ALA A 216 58.18 14.11 -48.47
CA ALA A 216 58.53 15.22 -47.58
C ALA A 216 59.71 14.85 -46.67
N ASP A 217 59.70 13.65 -46.09
CA ASP A 217 60.80 13.14 -45.26
C ASP A 217 62.10 13.05 -46.06
N GLN A 218 62.06 12.55 -47.30
CA GLN A 218 63.24 12.51 -48.19
C GLN A 218 63.76 13.91 -48.52
N VAL A 219 62.89 14.88 -48.79
CA VAL A 219 63.29 16.27 -49.06
C VAL A 219 63.88 16.91 -47.80
N LEU A 220 63.27 16.69 -46.64
CA LEU A 220 63.76 17.18 -45.36
C LEU A 220 65.13 16.57 -45.05
N GLU A 221 65.32 15.26 -45.23
CA GLU A 221 66.59 14.57 -45.05
C GLU A 221 67.69 15.14 -45.97
N ARG A 222 67.40 15.32 -47.26
CA ARG A 222 68.35 15.94 -48.22
C ARG A 222 68.67 17.39 -47.85
N SER A 223 67.68 18.16 -47.42
CA SER A 223 67.87 19.55 -47.00
C SER A 223 68.70 19.64 -45.71
N ALA A 224 68.46 18.74 -44.74
CA ALA A 224 69.23 18.63 -43.52
C ALA A 224 70.67 18.20 -43.80
N ALA A 225 70.90 17.28 -44.74
CA ALA A 225 72.24 16.90 -45.18
C ALA A 225 73.00 18.08 -45.83
N ARG A 226 72.34 18.83 -46.73
CA ARG A 226 72.94 20.05 -47.33
C ARG A 226 73.21 21.14 -46.32
N LEU A 227 72.32 21.33 -45.33
CA LEU A 227 72.51 22.30 -44.26
C LEU A 227 73.72 21.92 -43.39
N LYS A 228 73.83 20.65 -42.99
CA LYS A 228 75.01 20.12 -42.30
C LYS A 228 76.29 20.33 -43.11
N GLU A 229 76.26 20.05 -44.41
CA GLU A 229 77.41 20.26 -45.28
C GLU A 229 77.80 21.74 -45.37
N ARG A 230 76.82 22.66 -45.48
CA ARG A 230 77.07 24.11 -45.46
C ARG A 230 77.69 24.54 -44.13
N ASP A 231 77.09 24.12 -43.01
CA ASP A 231 77.58 24.46 -41.67
C ASP A 231 79.01 23.92 -41.45
N GLU A 232 79.33 22.73 -41.96
CA GLU A 232 80.70 22.20 -41.95
C GLU A 232 81.66 23.00 -42.84
N ARG A 233 81.23 23.43 -44.04
CA ARG A 233 82.05 24.29 -44.91
C ARG A 233 82.33 25.63 -44.24
N GLU A 234 81.32 26.26 -43.64
CA GLU A 234 81.47 27.52 -42.90
C GLU A 234 82.42 27.35 -41.71
N LYS A 235 82.26 26.28 -40.91
CA LYS A 235 83.18 25.94 -39.82
C LYS A 235 84.61 25.67 -40.29
N ARG A 236 84.80 25.08 -41.48
CA ARG A 236 86.14 24.90 -42.08
C ARG A 236 86.73 26.23 -42.52
N ALA A 237 85.94 27.10 -43.16
CA ALA A 237 86.40 28.41 -43.61
C ALA A 237 86.80 29.32 -42.43
N SER A 238 86.08 29.26 -41.31
CA SER A 238 86.43 29.96 -40.07
C SER A 238 87.56 29.28 -39.26
N GLY A 239 88.03 28.11 -39.68
CA GLY A 239 89.02 27.32 -38.94
C GLY A 239 88.52 26.70 -37.62
N THR A 240 87.22 26.80 -37.32
CA THR A 240 86.59 26.33 -36.07
C THR A 240 85.93 24.95 -36.22
N ARG A 241 86.44 24.10 -37.12
CA ARG A 241 85.84 22.78 -37.42
C ARG A 241 85.79 21.85 -36.21
N ASP A 242 86.91 21.76 -35.49
CA ASP A 242 87.10 20.78 -34.41
C ASP A 242 86.88 21.39 -33.01
N LEU A 243 86.50 22.68 -32.95
CA LEU A 243 86.25 23.39 -31.71
C LEU A 243 84.76 23.39 -31.36
N PRO A 244 84.36 23.00 -30.14
CA PRO A 244 82.99 23.11 -29.70
C PRO A 244 82.56 24.58 -29.66
N ILE A 245 81.31 24.86 -30.07
CA ILE A 245 80.76 26.23 -30.20
C ILE A 245 80.94 27.04 -28.90
N MET A 246 80.82 26.40 -27.74
CA MET A 246 81.00 27.03 -26.43
C MET A 246 82.41 27.56 -26.20
N GLU A 247 83.45 26.94 -26.76
CA GLU A 247 84.83 27.44 -26.67
C GLU A 247 85.05 28.64 -27.60
N VAL A 248 84.43 28.67 -28.77
CA VAL A 248 84.43 29.83 -29.68
C VAL A 248 83.72 31.03 -29.03
N ILE A 249 82.59 30.81 -28.36
CA ILE A 249 81.89 31.88 -27.64
C ILE A 249 82.75 32.40 -26.47
N ARG A 250 83.42 31.51 -25.71
CA ARG A 250 84.34 31.93 -24.64
C ARG A 250 85.56 32.69 -25.16
N SER A 251 86.08 32.33 -26.33
CA SER A 251 87.21 33.06 -26.92
C SER A 251 86.78 34.43 -27.44
N LEU A 252 85.62 34.53 -28.08
CA LEU A 252 85.02 35.80 -28.50
C LEU A 252 84.67 36.71 -27.30
N SER A 253 84.09 36.15 -26.23
CA SER A 253 83.81 36.92 -25.01
C SER A 253 85.07 37.41 -24.31
N ARG A 254 86.21 36.74 -24.52
CA ARG A 254 87.52 37.17 -24.01
C ARG A 254 88.15 38.29 -24.85
N ILE A 255 87.74 38.42 -26.11
CA ILE A 255 88.18 39.47 -27.05
C ILE A 255 87.30 40.72 -26.95
N LEU A 256 86.08 40.60 -26.42
CA LEU A 256 85.22 41.75 -26.16
C LEU A 256 85.74 42.53 -24.93
N PRO A 257 86.04 43.84 -25.04
CA PRO A 257 86.47 44.64 -23.90
C PRO A 257 85.35 44.73 -22.85
N PRO A 258 85.68 44.80 -21.55
CA PRO A 258 84.66 45.01 -20.53
C PRO A 258 83.98 46.36 -20.78
N GLU A 259 82.65 46.35 -20.78
CA GLU A 259 81.84 47.58 -20.77
C GLU A 259 82.26 48.43 -19.56
N ASP A 260 82.82 49.60 -19.83
CA ASP A 260 83.09 50.63 -18.82
C ASP A 260 81.76 51.07 -18.17
N ARG A 261 81.73 51.11 -16.84
CA ARG A 261 80.75 51.88 -16.06
C ARG A 261 81.39 53.17 -15.59
#